data_AF-A0A0K8TQC8-F1
#
_entry.id   AF-A0A0K8TQC8-F1
#
_cell.length_a   1.000
_cell.length_b   1.000
_cell.length_c   1.000
_cell.angle_alpha   90.00
_cell.angle_beta   90.00
_cell.angle_gamma   90.00
#
_symmetry.space_group_name_H-M   'P 1'
#
loop_
_entity.id
_entity.type
_entity.pdbx_description
1 polymer ?
#
loop_
_entity_poly.entity_id
_entity_poly.type
_entity_poly.pdbx_seq_one_letter_code
_entity_poly.pdbx_strand_id
1 'polypeptide(L)'
;VQNVARGIRQVSTSSTARCSAGSKNVAPGYFQLKKIQERFQVPDGKPIFLKGGAMDNIMYRITMGLSLVGIGGIVKLIYELSYPKNE
;
A
#
# COMPACT_ATOMS: atom_id res chain seq x y z
N VAL A 1 -3.30 -3.25 59.09
CA VAL A 1 -4.06 -3.26 57.83
C VAL A 1 -3.90 -1.89 57.19
N GLN A 2 -3.64 -1.83 55.87
CA GLN A 2 -3.38 -0.65 55.00
C GLN A 2 -1.96 -0.06 55.14
N ASN A 3 -1.20 0.29 54.09
CA ASN A 3 -1.46 0.50 52.66
C ASN A 3 -0.15 0.29 51.87
N VAL A 4 -0.14 -0.63 50.90
CA VAL A 4 0.89 -0.65 49.84
C VAL A 4 0.33 0.13 48.66
N ALA A 5 0.79 1.37 48.49
CA ALA A 5 0.46 2.20 47.35
C ALA A 5 1.05 1.57 46.08
N ARG A 6 0.20 0.86 45.33
CA ARG A 6 0.52 0.45 43.96
C ARG A 6 0.50 1.70 43.08
N GLY A 7 1.66 2.30 42.88
CA GLY A 7 1.86 3.34 41.88
C GLY A 7 1.65 2.76 40.49
N ILE A 8 0.41 2.86 39.98
CA ILE A 8 0.12 2.66 38.57
C ILE A 8 0.80 3.82 37.85
N ARG A 9 1.92 3.55 37.16
CA ARG A 9 2.49 4.49 36.22
C ARG A 9 1.41 4.71 35.15
N GLN A 10 0.69 5.81 35.26
CA GLN A 10 -0.17 6.29 34.19
C GLN A 10 0.76 6.66 33.04
N VAL A 11 0.99 5.71 32.13
CA VAL A 11 1.56 6.02 30.83
C VAL A 11 0.49 6.84 30.12
N SER A 12 0.52 8.15 30.36
CA SER A 12 -0.14 9.12 29.50
C SER A 12 0.56 9.02 28.15
N THR A 13 0.21 8.02 27.34
CA THR A 13 0.28 8.20 25.90
C THR A 13 -0.58 9.41 25.63
N SER A 14 0.06 10.54 25.37
CA SER A 14 -0.56 11.74 24.85
C SER A 14 -1.18 11.39 23.49
N SER A 15 -2.33 10.73 23.56
CA SER A 15 -3.22 10.49 22.45
C SER A 15 -3.82 11.83 22.05
N THR A 16 -3.81 12.04 20.74
CA THR A 16 -4.34 13.19 20.02
C THR A 16 -3.57 14.49 20.21
N ALA A 17 -2.56 14.69 19.37
CA ALA A 17 -2.55 15.91 18.57
C ALA A 17 -3.94 16.01 17.91
N ARG A 18 -4.90 16.62 18.62
CA ARG A 18 -6.09 17.15 17.98
C ARG A 18 -5.54 18.25 17.10
N CYS A 19 -5.30 17.91 15.83
CA CYS A 19 -5.12 18.90 14.79
C CYS A 19 -6.21 19.95 15.03
N SER A 20 -5.77 21.17 15.32
CA SER A 20 -6.62 22.29 15.67
C SER A 20 -7.77 22.35 14.67
N ALA A 21 -8.98 22.00 15.11
CA ALA A 21 -10.21 22.06 14.32
C ALA A 21 -10.64 23.51 14.00
N GLY A 22 -9.70 24.46 14.00
CA GLY A 22 -9.96 25.88 13.83
C GLY A 22 -8.73 26.72 13.45
N SER A 23 -7.63 26.12 12.94
CA SER A 23 -6.57 26.94 12.35
C SER A 23 -7.07 27.50 11.02
N LYS A 24 -7.36 28.79 10.99
CA LYS A 24 -7.91 29.52 9.83
C LYS A 24 -6.95 29.58 8.62
N ASN A 25 -5.73 29.05 8.75
CA ASN A 25 -4.71 29.04 7.72
C ASN A 25 -4.22 27.60 7.46
N VAL A 26 -5.05 26.80 6.79
CA VAL A 26 -4.64 25.50 6.26
C VAL A 26 -3.92 25.73 4.94
N ALA A 27 -2.68 25.26 4.81
CA ALA A 27 -1.91 25.42 3.58
C ALA A 27 -2.66 24.78 2.39
N PRO A 28 -2.64 25.40 1.20
CA PRO A 28 -3.50 25.01 0.08
C PRO A 28 -3.32 23.54 -0.36
N GLY A 29 -2.15 22.95 -0.14
CA GLY A 29 -1.87 21.54 -0.44
C GLY A 29 -2.70 20.54 0.38
N TYR A 30 -3.12 20.88 1.60
CA TYR A 30 -3.91 19.97 2.44
C TYR A 30 -5.29 19.68 1.85
N PHE A 31 -5.90 20.62 1.13
CA PHE A 31 -7.19 20.39 0.47
C PHE A 31 -7.06 19.36 -0.65
N GLN A 32 -5.93 19.32 -1.34
CA GLN A 32 -5.65 18.34 -2.39
C GLN A 32 -5.34 16.97 -1.78
N LEU A 33 -4.57 16.94 -0.70
CA LEU A 33 -4.27 15.72 0.04
C LEU A 33 -5.54 15.07 0.59
N LYS A 34 -6.48 15.86 1.13
CA LYS A 34 -7.75 15.35 1.65
C LYS A 34 -8.58 14.65 0.57
N LYS A 35 -8.65 15.21 -0.65
CA LYS A 35 -9.34 14.57 -1.78
C LYS A 35 -8.68 13.24 -2.17
N ILE A 36 -7.35 13.15 -2.13
CA ILE A 36 -6.62 11.91 -2.40
C ILE A 36 -6.88 10.89 -1.28
N GLN A 37 -6.83 11.32 -0.01
CA GLN A 37 -7.13 10.48 1.14
C GLN A 37 -8.55 9.91 1.05
N GLU A 38 -9.55 10.74 0.75
CA GLU A 38 -10.94 10.29 0.57
C GLU A 38 -11.04 9.20 -0.50
N ARG A 39 -10.41 9.38 -1.66
CA ARG A 39 -10.36 8.35 -2.74
C ARG A 39 -9.72 7.04 -2.26
N PHE A 40 -8.59 7.12 -1.56
CA PHE A 40 -7.82 5.95 -1.12
C PHE A 40 -8.30 5.36 0.22
N GLN A 41 -9.28 5.95 0.89
CA GLN A 41 -9.85 5.45 2.15
C GLN A 41 -11.26 4.88 2.00
N VAL A 42 -11.87 4.92 0.81
CA VAL A 42 -13.15 4.25 0.56
C VAL A 42 -13.04 2.74 0.87
N PRO A 43 -13.96 2.15 1.65
CA PRO A 43 -13.93 0.74 2.03
C PRO A 43 -14.46 -0.16 0.90
N ASP A 44 -13.75 -0.21 -0.24
CA ASP A 44 -14.16 -0.98 -1.42
C ASP A 44 -13.60 -2.42 -1.46
N GLY A 45 -12.87 -2.84 -0.41
CA GLY A 45 -12.19 -4.14 -0.36
C GLY A 45 -11.01 -4.32 -1.34
N LYS A 46 -10.75 -3.34 -2.21
CA LYS A 46 -9.63 -3.37 -3.15
C LYS A 46 -8.29 -3.23 -2.41
N PRO A 47 -7.26 -3.99 -2.80
CA PRO A 47 -5.92 -3.82 -2.26
C PRO A 47 -5.33 -2.46 -2.70
N ILE A 48 -4.34 -1.95 -1.95
CA ILE A 48 -3.79 -0.61 -2.15
C ILE A 48 -3.24 -0.37 -3.57
N PHE A 49 -2.67 -1.39 -4.21
CA PHE A 49 -2.08 -1.33 -5.54
C PHE A 49 -3.09 -1.35 -6.70
N LEU A 50 -4.39 -1.50 -6.41
CA LEU A 50 -5.49 -1.38 -7.38
C LEU A 50 -6.47 -0.25 -7.02
N LYS A 51 -6.13 0.56 -6.02
CA LYS A 51 -7.04 1.54 -5.42
C LYS A 51 -7.09 2.86 -6.19
N GLY A 52 -6.08 3.17 -7.00
CA GLY A 52 -6.02 4.30 -7.92
C GLY A 52 -6.95 4.18 -9.14
N GLY A 53 -7.49 2.99 -9.40
CA GLY A 53 -8.58 2.79 -10.35
C GLY A 53 -8.21 1.98 -11.59
N ALA A 54 -8.76 2.35 -12.76
CA ALA A 54 -8.63 1.57 -13.98
C ALA A 54 -7.19 1.50 -14.52
N MET A 55 -6.40 2.57 -14.32
CA MET A 55 -5.00 2.62 -14.76
C MET A 55 -4.14 1.59 -14.01
N ASP A 56 -4.35 1.44 -12.70
CA ASP A 56 -3.67 0.43 -11.89
C ASP A 56 -3.93 -0.99 -12.42
N ASN A 57 -5.17 -1.26 -12.87
CA ASN A 57 -5.54 -2.55 -13.43
C ASN A 57 -4.85 -2.81 -14.78
N ILE A 58 -4.78 -1.81 -15.66
CA ILE A 58 -4.06 -1.90 -16.93
C ILE A 58 -2.58 -2.17 -16.68
N MET A 59 -1.95 -1.37 -15.81
CA MET A 59 -0.55 -1.51 -15.47
C MET A 59 -0.26 -2.91 -14.91
N TYR A 60 -1.04 -3.35 -13.93
CA TYR A 60 -0.89 -4.68 -13.32
C TYR A 60 -0.99 -5.81 -14.36
N ARG A 61 -1.97 -5.75 -15.26
CA ARG A 61 -2.18 -6.79 -16.29
C ARG A 61 -1.05 -6.82 -17.31
N ILE A 62 -0.53 -5.66 -17.71
CA ILE A 62 0.60 -5.58 -18.64
C ILE A 62 1.86 -6.14 -17.98
N THR A 63 2.16 -5.73 -16.74
CA THR A 63 3.32 -6.24 -16.00
C THR A 63 3.23 -7.75 -15.81
N MET A 64 2.08 -8.26 -15.38
CA MET A 64 1.86 -9.70 -15.25
C MET A 64 2.04 -10.44 -16.58
N GLY A 65 1.45 -9.92 -17.66
CA GLY A 65 1.59 -10.51 -18.99
C GLY A 65 3.05 -10.60 -19.42
N LEU A 66 3.80 -9.51 -19.26
CA LEU A 66 5.22 -9.46 -19.60
C LEU A 66 6.06 -10.43 -18.75
N SER A 67 5.79 -10.51 -17.44
CA SER A 67 6.48 -11.47 -16.56
C SER A 67 6.23 -12.92 -16.98
N LEU A 68 5.00 -13.27 -17.34
CA LEU A 68 4.69 -14.63 -17.82
C LEU A 68 5.36 -14.94 -19.16
N VAL A 69 5.39 -13.99 -20.09
CA VAL A 69 6.15 -14.14 -21.35
C VAL A 69 7.63 -14.34 -21.07
N GLY A 70 8.22 -13.54 -20.16
CA GLY A 70 9.61 -13.68 -19.75
C GLY A 70 9.92 -15.07 -19.19
N ILE A 71 9.09 -15.57 -18.27
CA ILE A 71 9.22 -16.92 -17.70
C ILE A 71 9.12 -17.98 -18.81
N GLY A 72 8.15 -17.87 -19.72
CA GLY A 72 8.03 -18.79 -20.85
C GLY A 72 9.26 -18.79 -21.76
N GLY A 73 9.82 -17.61 -22.03
CA GLY A 73 11.06 -17.45 -22.78
C GLY A 73 12.25 -18.12 -22.09
N ILE A 74 12.38 -17.98 -20.77
CA ILE A 74 13.43 -18.63 -19.97
C ILE A 74 13.27 -20.15 -20.02
N VAL A 75 12.06 -20.67 -19.85
CA VAL A 75 11.80 -22.12 -19.93
C VAL A 75 12.16 -22.67 -21.31
N LYS A 76 11.75 -21.98 -22.38
CA LYS A 76 12.13 -22.34 -23.75
C LYS A 76 13.66 -22.34 -23.92
N LEU A 77 14.33 -21.30 -23.43
CA LEU A 77 15.78 -21.17 -23.52
C LEU A 77 16.47 -22.33 -22.79
N ILE A 78 16.07 -22.63 -21.56
CA ILE A 78 16.62 -23.76 -20.79
C ILE A 78 16.42 -25.07 -21.55
N TYR A 79 15.24 -25.30 -22.13
CA TYR A 79 14.96 -26.51 -22.90
C TYR A 79 15.89 -26.66 -24.11
N GLU A 80 16.04 -25.61 -24.91
CA GLU A 80 16.93 -25.62 -26.09
C GLU A 80 18.40 -25.81 -25.73
N LEU A 81 18.83 -25.37 -24.55
CA LEU A 81 20.21 -25.56 -24.06
C LEU A 81 20.43 -26.91 -23.38
N SER A 82 19.37 -27.53 -22.85
CA SER A 82 19.46 -28.80 -22.12
C SER A 82 19.39 -30.02 -23.05
N TYR A 83 18.70 -29.90 -24.18
CA TYR A 83 18.49 -31.00 -25.11
C TYR A 83 19.15 -30.70 -26.47
N PRO A 84 19.87 -31.66 -27.05
CA PRO A 84 20.44 -31.50 -28.38
C PRO A 84 19.31 -31.30 -29.40
N LYS A 85 19.51 -30.36 -30.31
CA LYS A 85 18.63 -30.22 -31.47
C LYS A 85 18.92 -31.39 -32.39
N ASN A 86 17.90 -32.21 -32.64
CA ASN A 86 18.01 -33.24 -33.67
C ASN A 86 18.09 -32.50 -35.01
N GLU A 87 19.19 -32.70 -35.73
CA GLU A 87 19.40 -32.20 -37.10
C GLU A 87 18.50 -32.93 -38.09
#